data_AF-C4PAA9-F1
#
_entry.id   AF-C4PAA9-F1
#
_cell.length_a   1.000
_cell.length_b   1.000
_cell.length_c   1.000
_cell.angle_alpha   90.00
_cell.angle_beta   90.00
_cell.angle_gamma   90.00
#
_symmetry.space_group_name_H-M   'P 1'
#
loop_
_entity.id
_entity.type
_entity.pdbx_description
1 polymer ?
#
loop_
_entity_poly.entity_id
_entity_poly.type
_entity_poly.pdbx_seq_one_letter_code
_entity_poly.pdbx_strand_id
1 'polypeptide(L)'
;MSSSLPTLLALLVLLAGPGAVPMLCLQLSVPLMESIRIVNDIQGEVSCIKMNVTDIFADNKTNNKTELLCKASTIVWESQHCHKNLQGLFLNMRQLLNASSTSLKAPCPTAAGNTTSMEKFLADLRTFFHQLAKNK
;
A
#
# COMPACT_ATOMS: atom_id res chain seq x y z
N MET A 1 24.69 5.52 48.16
CA MET A 1 24.69 5.41 46.70
C MET A 1 23.24 5.33 46.24
N SER A 2 22.62 6.44 45.81
CA SER A 2 21.23 6.44 45.32
C SER A 2 21.07 7.54 44.27
N SER A 3 21.44 7.28 43.02
CA SER A 3 21.37 8.23 41.90
C SER A 3 20.59 7.67 40.70
N SER A 4 19.75 6.66 40.89
CA SER A 4 19.00 6.00 39.81
C SER A 4 17.70 6.71 39.41
N LEU A 5 17.14 7.58 40.27
CA LEU A 5 15.86 8.25 40.03
C LEU A 5 15.90 9.33 38.92
N PRO A 6 16.89 10.23 38.85
CA PRO A 6 16.90 11.28 37.83
C PRO A 6 17.19 10.74 36.42
N THR A 7 17.93 9.64 36.30
CA THR A 7 18.23 8.99 35.02
C THR A 7 16.99 8.33 34.41
N LEU A 8 16.14 7.75 35.25
CA LEU A 8 14.90 7.09 34.83
C LEU A 8 13.83 8.12 34.41
N LEU A 9 13.77 9.26 35.11
CA LEU A 9 12.92 10.40 34.73
C LEU A 9 13.37 11.06 33.43
N ALA A 10 14.67 11.23 33.20
CA ALA A 10 15.18 11.75 31.93
C ALA A 10 14.84 10.82 30.75
N LEU A 11 14.90 9.50 30.94
CA LEU A 11 14.52 8.53 29.91
C LEU A 11 13.01 8.59 29.58
N LEU A 12 12.16 8.78 30.59
CA LEU A 12 10.71 8.91 30.43
C LEU A 12 10.32 10.21 29.71
N VAL A 13 11.00 11.33 29.98
CA VAL A 13 10.77 12.59 29.25
C VAL A 13 11.20 12.50 27.79
N LEU A 14 12.27 11.76 27.48
CA LEU A 14 12.70 11.50 26.10
C LEU A 14 11.72 10.60 25.33
N LEU A 15 11.09 9.63 26.01
CA LEU A 15 10.08 8.75 25.41
C LEU A 15 8.68 9.39 25.30
N ALA A 16 8.35 10.33 26.18
CA ALA A 16 7.09 11.07 26.19
C ALA A 16 7.12 12.37 25.35
N GLY A 17 8.24 12.66 24.68
CA GLY A 17 8.34 13.79 23.78
C GLY A 17 7.32 13.71 22.63
N PRO A 18 6.83 14.84 22.08
CA PRO A 18 5.86 14.87 20.97
C PRO A 18 6.33 14.17 19.67
N GLY A 19 7.57 13.67 19.63
CA GLY A 19 8.22 13.03 18.49
C GLY A 19 7.82 11.57 18.22
N ALA A 20 6.99 10.95 19.05
CA ALA A 20 6.49 9.59 18.77
C ALA A 20 5.35 9.55 17.74
N VAL A 21 4.63 10.67 17.54
CA VAL A 21 3.51 10.79 16.60
C VAL A 21 3.92 11.02 15.12
N PRO A 22 4.98 11.78 14.76
CA PRO A 22 5.32 12.01 13.35
C PRO A 22 5.92 10.78 12.66
N MET A 23 6.44 9.79 13.40
CA MET A 23 7.14 8.66 12.80
C MET A 23 6.19 7.71 12.05
N LEU A 24 5.01 7.42 12.61
CA LEU A 24 4.02 6.55 11.98
C LEU A 24 3.39 7.18 10.73
N CYS A 25 3.12 8.49 10.74
CA CYS A 25 2.53 9.19 9.59
C CYS A 25 3.53 9.24 8.41
N LEU A 26 4.82 9.41 8.72
CA LEU A 26 5.92 9.38 7.75
C LEU A 26 6.19 7.97 7.20
N GLN A 27 6.11 6.92 8.03
CA GLN A 27 6.33 5.54 7.57
C GLN A 27 5.24 5.04 6.62
N LEU A 28 4.03 5.59 6.69
CA LEU A 28 2.95 5.26 5.76
C LEU A 28 3.02 6.08 4.47
N SER A 29 3.77 7.19 4.43
CA SER A 29 3.91 8.04 3.24
C SER A 29 4.93 7.48 2.24
N VAL A 30 6.03 6.89 2.70
CA VAL A 30 7.07 6.34 1.80
C VAL A 30 6.55 5.18 0.94
N PRO A 31 5.90 4.12 1.48
CA PRO A 31 5.39 3.03 0.66
C PRO A 31 4.32 3.51 -0.32
N LEU A 32 3.49 4.48 0.07
CA LEU A 32 2.45 5.04 -0.79
C LEU A 32 3.05 5.86 -1.94
N MET A 33 4.01 6.73 -1.66
CA MET A 33 4.70 7.54 -2.67
C MET A 33 5.48 6.65 -3.64
N GLU A 34 6.20 5.66 -3.13
CA GLU A 34 6.96 4.73 -3.97
C GLU A 34 6.03 3.84 -4.80
N SER A 35 4.85 3.47 -4.27
CA SER A 35 3.83 2.77 -5.05
C SER A 35 3.33 3.61 -6.24
N ILE A 36 3.08 4.91 -6.04
CA ILE A 36 2.70 5.82 -7.13
C ILE A 36 3.82 5.93 -8.17
N ARG A 37 5.08 6.06 -7.73
CA ARG A 37 6.24 6.11 -8.62
C ARG A 37 6.33 4.86 -9.48
N ILE A 38 6.28 3.68 -8.87
CA ILE A 38 6.36 2.40 -9.57
C ILE A 38 5.23 2.23 -10.58
N VAL A 39 3.99 2.61 -10.23
CA VAL A 39 2.86 2.52 -11.17
C VAL A 39 3.08 3.39 -12.40
N ASN A 40 3.59 4.61 -12.23
CA ASN A 40 3.91 5.50 -13.36
C ASN A 40 5.03 4.92 -14.23
N ASP A 41 6.08 4.33 -13.63
CA ASP A 41 7.17 3.69 -14.38
C ASP A 41 6.66 2.52 -15.24
N ILE A 42 5.77 1.68 -14.69
CA ILE A 42 5.22 0.51 -15.40
C ILE A 42 4.27 0.93 -16.54
N GLN A 43 3.48 1.99 -16.35
CA GLN A 43 2.58 2.48 -17.40
C GLN A 43 3.31 2.91 -18.68
N GLY A 44 4.60 3.25 -18.58
CA GLY A 44 5.43 3.54 -19.75
C GLY A 44 5.89 2.32 -20.55
N GLU A 45 5.69 1.10 -20.04
CA GLU A 45 6.23 -0.13 -20.63
C GLU A 45 5.17 -0.98 -21.35
N VAL A 46 5.37 -1.17 -22.66
CA VAL A 46 4.37 -1.77 -23.57
C VAL A 46 4.17 -3.28 -23.37
N SER A 47 5.18 -3.98 -22.84
CA SER A 47 5.16 -5.44 -22.67
C SER A 47 4.10 -5.88 -21.66
N CYS A 48 3.94 -5.12 -20.58
CA CYS A 48 3.16 -5.55 -19.43
C CYS A 48 1.70 -5.09 -19.48
N ILE A 49 1.44 -3.93 -20.07
CA ILE A 49 0.12 -3.29 -20.06
C ILE A 49 -0.97 -4.03 -20.88
N LYS A 50 -0.57 -4.97 -21.77
CA LYS A 50 -1.48 -5.70 -22.66
C LYS A 50 -2.12 -6.95 -22.02
N MET A 51 -1.66 -7.40 -20.86
CA MET A 51 -2.26 -8.56 -20.21
C MET A 51 -3.63 -8.21 -19.62
N ASN A 52 -4.51 -9.22 -19.52
CA ASN A 52 -5.78 -9.08 -18.83
C ASN A 52 -5.62 -9.45 -17.36
N VAL A 53 -6.29 -8.71 -16.49
CA VAL A 53 -6.38 -8.95 -15.05
C VAL A 53 -7.82 -8.86 -14.59
N THR A 54 -8.14 -9.41 -13.42
CA THR A 54 -9.46 -9.24 -12.81
C THR A 54 -9.74 -7.77 -12.53
N ASP A 55 -10.90 -7.28 -12.98
CA ASP A 55 -11.34 -5.90 -12.78
C ASP A 55 -11.94 -5.71 -11.39
N ILE A 56 -11.06 -5.53 -10.41
CA ILE A 56 -11.44 -5.27 -9.02
C ILE A 56 -11.99 -3.85 -8.79
N PHE A 57 -11.93 -2.96 -9.79
CA PHE A 57 -12.41 -1.57 -9.71
C PHE A 57 -13.77 -1.37 -10.39
N ALA A 58 -14.25 -2.31 -11.21
CA ALA A 58 -15.57 -2.26 -11.86
C ALA A 58 -16.72 -2.07 -10.88
N ASP A 59 -16.68 -2.78 -9.74
CA ASP A 59 -17.65 -2.67 -8.66
C ASP A 59 -17.13 -1.76 -7.53
N ASN A 60 -16.96 -0.47 -7.84
CA ASN A 60 -16.64 0.61 -6.88
C ASN A 60 -17.67 0.77 -5.72
N LYS A 61 -18.56 -0.21 -5.53
CA LYS A 61 -19.44 -0.31 -4.36
C LYS A 61 -18.69 -0.70 -3.08
N THR A 62 -17.44 -1.16 -3.20
CA THR A 62 -16.61 -1.48 -2.03
C THR A 62 -16.12 -0.19 -1.37
N ASN A 63 -16.95 0.45 -0.54
CA ASN A 63 -16.56 1.61 0.29
C ASN A 63 -15.39 1.30 1.24
N ASN A 64 -15.00 0.04 1.36
CA ASN A 64 -13.88 -0.42 2.18
C ASN A 64 -12.55 -0.32 1.40
N LYS A 65 -11.85 0.80 1.58
CA LYS A 65 -10.51 1.05 1.00
C LYS A 65 -9.48 0.00 1.40
N THR A 66 -9.54 -0.55 2.61
CA THR A 66 -8.61 -1.58 3.08
C THR A 66 -8.82 -2.89 2.34
N GLU A 67 -10.07 -3.29 2.13
CA GLU A 67 -10.41 -4.47 1.32
C GLU A 67 -9.97 -4.29 -0.13
N LEU A 68 -10.23 -3.11 -0.70
CA LEU A 68 -9.83 -2.78 -2.07
C LEU A 68 -8.30 -2.77 -2.23
N LEU A 69 -7.56 -2.21 -1.27
CA LEU A 69 -6.10 -2.27 -1.21
C LEU A 69 -5.61 -3.73 -1.20
N CYS A 70 -6.26 -4.59 -0.43
CA CYS A 70 -5.89 -5.99 -0.37
C CYS A 70 -6.14 -6.72 -1.69
N LYS A 71 -7.33 -6.55 -2.30
CA LYS A 71 -7.65 -7.15 -3.61
C LYS A 71 -6.70 -6.66 -4.70
N ALA A 72 -6.43 -5.35 -4.75
CA ALA A 72 -5.47 -4.80 -5.69
C ALA A 72 -4.06 -5.38 -5.50
N SER A 73 -3.65 -5.61 -4.24
CA SER A 73 -2.34 -6.23 -3.96
C SER A 73 -2.26 -7.68 -4.44
N THR A 74 -3.37 -8.43 -4.44
CA THR A 74 -3.45 -9.77 -5.04
C THR A 74 -3.18 -9.70 -6.54
N ILE A 75 -3.85 -8.79 -7.26
CA ILE A 75 -3.66 -8.64 -8.71
C ILE A 75 -2.20 -8.30 -9.05
N VAL A 76 -1.59 -7.38 -8.29
CA VAL A 76 -0.16 -7.03 -8.45
C VAL A 76 0.74 -8.24 -8.18
N TRP A 77 0.44 -9.05 -7.17
CA TRP A 77 1.19 -10.26 -6.84
C TRP A 77 1.11 -11.33 -7.94
N GLU A 78 -0.09 -11.60 -8.46
CA GLU A 78 -0.32 -12.55 -9.55
C GLU A 78 0.38 -12.12 -10.83
N SER A 79 0.50 -10.80 -11.04
CA SER A 79 1.08 -10.22 -12.26
C SER A 79 2.59 -10.02 -12.19
N GLN A 80 3.29 -10.45 -11.13
CA GLN A 80 4.73 -10.17 -10.97
C GLN A 80 5.62 -10.70 -12.09
N HIS A 81 5.18 -11.74 -12.80
CA HIS A 81 5.88 -12.30 -13.95
C HIS A 81 6.02 -11.30 -15.12
N CYS A 82 5.24 -10.22 -15.10
CA CYS A 82 5.08 -9.28 -16.18
C CYS A 82 6.12 -8.15 -16.15
N HIS A 83 6.52 -7.71 -14.96
CA HIS A 83 7.46 -6.61 -14.78
C HIS A 83 8.14 -6.67 -13.40
N LYS A 84 9.48 -6.53 -13.37
CA LYS A 84 10.29 -6.67 -12.15
C LYS A 84 9.86 -5.76 -10.99
N ASN A 85 9.37 -4.55 -11.28
CA ASN A 85 8.98 -3.60 -10.23
C ASN A 85 7.63 -3.94 -9.58
N LEU A 86 6.82 -4.85 -10.15
CA LEU A 86 5.56 -5.29 -9.52
C LEU A 86 5.81 -6.00 -8.19
N GLN A 87 6.97 -6.65 -8.01
CA GLN A 87 7.36 -7.21 -6.73
C GLN A 87 7.53 -6.11 -5.67
N GLY A 88 8.22 -5.02 -6.01
CA GLY A 88 8.39 -3.86 -5.13
C GLY A 88 7.05 -3.19 -4.81
N LEU A 89 6.18 -3.04 -5.81
CA LEU A 89 4.83 -2.50 -5.62
C LEU A 89 4.01 -3.35 -4.64
N PHE A 90 4.04 -4.68 -4.81
CA PHE A 90 3.35 -5.59 -3.89
C PHE A 90 3.84 -5.46 -2.45
N LEU A 91 5.16 -5.36 -2.24
CA LEU A 91 5.73 -5.19 -0.89
C LEU A 91 5.29 -3.87 -0.26
N ASN A 92 5.27 -2.77 -1.01
CA ASN A 92 4.77 -1.49 -0.54
C ASN A 92 3.29 -1.57 -0.17
N MET A 93 2.46 -2.18 -1.02
CA MET A 93 1.03 -2.37 -0.75
C MET A 93 0.78 -3.23 0.48
N ARG A 94 1.59 -4.27 0.71
CA ARG A 94 1.51 -5.10 1.92
C ARG A 94 1.82 -4.29 3.18
N GLN A 95 2.83 -3.42 3.14
CA GLN A 95 3.13 -2.52 4.27
C GLN A 95 1.97 -1.56 4.54
N LEU A 96 1.37 -0.99 3.49
CA LEU A 96 0.18 -0.15 3.63
C LEU A 96 -1.01 -0.92 4.23
N LEU A 97 -1.22 -2.17 3.82
CA LEU A 97 -2.29 -3.02 4.33
C LEU A 97 -2.08 -3.39 5.80
N ASN A 98 -0.87 -3.79 6.17
CA ASN A 98 -0.53 -4.15 7.54
C ASN A 98 -0.71 -2.97 8.51
N ALA A 99 -0.56 -1.75 8.00
CA ALA A 99 -0.76 -0.55 8.81
C ALA A 99 -2.23 -0.10 8.87
N SER A 100 -3.09 -0.55 7.95
CA SER A 100 -4.52 -0.22 7.92
C SER A 100 -5.43 -1.33 8.46
N SER A 101 -4.90 -2.53 8.67
CA SER A 101 -5.66 -3.69 9.17
C SER A 101 -4.79 -4.71 9.89
N THR A 102 -5.35 -5.30 10.94
CA THR A 102 -4.78 -6.48 11.62
C THR A 102 -5.41 -7.79 11.16
N SER A 103 -6.58 -7.73 10.49
CA SER A 103 -7.36 -8.89 10.08
C SER A 103 -7.11 -9.29 8.62
N LEU A 104 -6.98 -8.32 7.72
CA LEU A 104 -6.72 -8.58 6.30
C LEU A 104 -5.22 -8.74 6.05
N LYS A 105 -4.87 -9.75 5.25
CA LYS A 105 -3.49 -10.04 4.83
C LYS A 105 -3.46 -10.31 3.33
N ALA A 106 -2.47 -9.75 2.66
CA ALA A 106 -2.25 -9.98 1.23
C ALA A 106 -1.40 -11.24 0.98
N PRO A 107 -1.70 -12.05 -0.05
CA PRO A 107 -2.81 -11.87 -1.00
C PRO A 107 -4.18 -12.17 -0.38
N CYS A 108 -5.20 -11.39 -0.75
CA CYS A 108 -6.60 -11.61 -0.37
C CYS A 108 -7.38 -12.36 -1.47
N PRO A 109 -8.46 -13.08 -1.10
CA PRO A 109 -9.37 -13.66 -2.07
C PRO A 109 -9.96 -12.61 -3.01
N THR A 110 -9.85 -12.86 -4.31
CA THR A 110 -10.53 -12.13 -5.38
C THR A 110 -11.57 -13.05 -6.00
N ALA A 111 -12.81 -12.58 -6.16
CA ALA A 111 -13.81 -13.36 -6.88
C ALA A 111 -13.46 -13.38 -8.37
N ALA A 112 -13.69 -14.51 -9.04
CA ALA A 112 -13.68 -14.53 -10.50
C ALA A 112 -14.76 -13.56 -10.99
N GLY A 113 -14.35 -12.56 -11.77
CA GLY A 113 -15.22 -11.49 -12.24
C GLY A 113 -14.82 -11.02 -13.63
N ASN A 114 -15.37 -9.88 -14.04
CA ASN A 114 -14.98 -9.24 -15.30
C ASN A 114 -13.47 -8.99 -15.31
N THR A 115 -12.87 -9.04 -16.50
CA THR A 115 -11.45 -8.71 -16.69
C THR A 115 -11.29 -7.35 -17.33
N THR A 116 -10.17 -6.69 -17.07
CA THR A 116 -9.74 -5.44 -17.67
C THR A 116 -8.29 -5.53 -18.13
N SER A 117 -7.81 -4.57 -18.93
CA SER A 117 -6.40 -4.50 -19.28
C SER A 117 -5.56 -4.09 -18.07
N MET A 118 -4.31 -4.57 -18.00
CA MET A 118 -3.33 -4.14 -17.01
C MET A 118 -3.10 -2.62 -17.08
N GLU A 119 -3.14 -2.03 -18.28
CA GLU A 119 -3.08 -0.57 -18.46
C GLU A 119 -4.16 0.16 -17.64
N LYS A 120 -5.42 -0.26 -17.82
CA LYS A 120 -6.56 0.32 -17.12
C LYS A 120 -6.47 0.05 -15.62
N PHE A 121 -6.13 -1.18 -15.22
CA PHE A 121 -5.93 -1.53 -13.82
C PHE A 121 -4.88 -0.62 -13.15
N LEU A 122 -3.74 -0.38 -13.78
CA LEU A 122 -2.69 0.50 -13.26
C LEU A 122 -3.17 1.96 -13.16
N ALA A 123 -3.99 2.42 -14.11
CA ALA A 123 -4.55 3.77 -14.08
C ALA A 123 -5.54 3.96 -12.91
N ASP A 124 -6.38 2.96 -12.69
CA ASP A 124 -7.33 2.93 -11.57
C ASP A 124 -6.58 2.79 -10.23
N LEU A 125 -5.54 1.96 -10.17
CA LEU A 125 -4.68 1.79 -8.99
C LEU A 125 -3.96 3.09 -8.62
N ARG A 126 -3.43 3.83 -9.62
CA ARG A 126 -2.84 5.14 -9.41
C ARG A 126 -3.86 6.12 -8.81
N THR A 127 -5.08 6.14 -9.34
CA THR A 127 -6.16 6.98 -8.83
C THR A 127 -6.48 6.63 -7.38
N PHE A 128 -6.57 5.34 -7.07
CA PHE A 128 -6.77 4.84 -5.72
C PHE A 128 -5.66 5.27 -4.75
N PHE A 129 -4.38 5.18 -5.13
CA PHE A 129 -3.29 5.68 -4.28
C PHE A 129 -3.36 7.18 -4.00
N HIS A 130 -3.73 7.99 -4.99
CA HIS A 130 -3.96 9.42 -4.76
C HIS A 130 -5.14 9.67 -3.82
N GLN A 131 -6.19 8.85 -3.88
CA GLN A 131 -7.28 8.93 -2.91
C GLN A 131 -6.81 8.54 -1.50
N LEU A 132 -5.98 7.52 -1.34
CA LEU A 132 -5.39 7.18 -0.04
C LEU A 132 -4.53 8.33 0.51
N ALA A 133 -3.81 9.04 -0.34
CA ALA A 133 -2.99 10.19 0.07
C ALA A 133 -3.82 11.39 0.54
N LYS A 134 -4.97 11.65 -0.08
CA LYS A 134 -5.87 12.77 0.28
C LYS A 134 -6.67 12.56 1.58
N ASN A 135 -6.78 11.31 2.04
CA ASN A 135 -7.58 10.95 3.21
C ASN A 135 -6.72 10.61 4.46
N LYS A 136 -5.46 11.02 4.45
CA LYS A 136 -4.60 11.08 5.64
C LYS A 136 -4.64 12.48 6.22
#